data_AF-A0A4V3FIF6-F1
#
_entry.id   AF-A0A4V3FIF6-F1
#
_cell.length_a   1.000
_cell.length_b   1.000
_cell.length_c   1.000
_cell.angle_alpha   90.00
_cell.angle_beta   90.00
_cell.angle_gamma   90.00
#
_symmetry.space_group_name_H-M   'P 1'
#
loop_
_entity.id
_entity.type
_entity.pdbx_description
1 polymer ?
#
loop_
_entity_poly.entity_id
_entity_poly.type
_entity_poly.pdbx_seq_one_letter_code
_entity_poly.pdbx_strand_id
1 'polypeptide(L)'
;MYEGALIAESLRVGAVLEGVPLVVRKLSRAAVEGTSAEQPSVWTLVEFEVEDNRAESLADALMGLLDKPGWYADFHDDREIFVVFPDRVFRYPRGDSAGRAAAQEHGRSLAVPEPQLDWTD
;
A
#
# COMPACT_ATOMS: atom_id res chain seq x y z
N MET A 1 -10.66 -12.35 -5.09
CA MET A 1 -9.67 -11.46 -5.71
C MET A 1 -9.39 -10.37 -4.71
N TYR A 2 -8.14 -9.92 -4.62
CA TYR A 2 -7.82 -8.71 -3.88
C TYR A 2 -7.76 -7.53 -4.83
N GLU A 3 -8.17 -6.37 -4.35
CA GLU A 3 -8.10 -5.10 -5.06
C GLU A 3 -7.29 -4.11 -4.22
N GLY A 4 -6.55 -3.22 -4.89
CA GLY A 4 -5.77 -2.20 -4.21
C GLY A 4 -5.26 -1.13 -5.16
N ALA A 5 -4.46 -0.21 -4.61
CA ALA A 5 -3.81 0.83 -5.38
C ALA A 5 -2.32 0.90 -5.04
N LEU A 6 -1.51 1.09 -6.08
CA LEU A 6 -0.08 1.37 -5.95
C LEU A 6 0.21 2.76 -6.47
N ILE A 7 0.88 3.57 -5.66
CA ILE A 7 1.45 4.86 -6.10
C ILE A 7 2.82 4.57 -6.71
N ALA A 8 3.04 4.86 -7.98
CA ALA A 8 4.30 4.51 -8.64
C ALA A 8 5.51 5.18 -7.96
N GLU A 9 5.33 6.40 -7.45
CA GLU A 9 6.34 7.17 -6.73
C GLU A 9 6.64 6.62 -5.33
N SER A 10 5.86 5.66 -4.82
CA SER A 10 6.16 4.97 -3.56
C SER A 10 7.20 3.85 -3.72
N LEU A 11 7.55 3.48 -4.96
CA LEU A 11 8.57 2.48 -5.25
C LEU A 11 9.97 3.11 -5.29
N ARG A 12 10.98 2.38 -4.81
CA ARG A 12 12.38 2.79 -4.96
C ARG A 12 12.77 2.92 -6.43
N VAL A 13 13.63 3.88 -6.76
CA VAL A 13 14.20 4.00 -8.11
C VAL A 13 14.93 2.70 -8.48
N GLY A 14 14.52 2.11 -9.61
CA GLY A 14 15.05 0.83 -10.09
C GLY A 14 14.35 -0.42 -9.53
N ALA A 15 13.34 -0.27 -8.68
CA ALA A 15 12.47 -1.36 -8.27
C ALA A 15 11.77 -2.00 -9.48
N VAL A 16 11.68 -3.34 -9.48
CA VAL A 16 10.97 -4.12 -10.50
C VAL A 16 10.00 -5.05 -9.78
N LEU A 17 8.71 -4.89 -10.07
CA LEU A 17 7.68 -5.85 -9.68
C LEU A 17 7.47 -6.83 -10.83
N GLU A 18 7.94 -8.07 -10.65
CA GLU A 18 7.81 -9.15 -11.63
C GLU A 18 7.38 -10.45 -10.94
N GLY A 19 6.90 -11.41 -11.73
CA GLY A 19 6.48 -12.73 -11.22
C GLY A 19 5.11 -12.77 -10.52
N VAL A 20 4.46 -11.61 -10.31
CA VAL A 20 3.10 -11.50 -9.78
C VAL A 20 2.19 -10.86 -10.83
N PRO A 21 1.32 -11.63 -11.52
CA PRO A 21 0.37 -11.07 -12.48
C PRO A 21 -0.64 -10.16 -11.78
N LEU A 22 -0.80 -8.95 -12.29
CA LEU A 22 -1.80 -7.98 -11.86
C LEU A 22 -2.72 -7.63 -13.03
N VAL A 23 -4.01 -7.46 -12.77
CA VAL A 23 -4.94 -6.84 -13.71
C VAL A 23 -5.00 -5.35 -13.39
N VAL A 24 -4.50 -4.49 -14.28
CA VAL A 24 -4.61 -3.03 -14.10
C VAL A 24 -6.04 -2.61 -14.43
N ARG A 25 -6.73 -2.05 -13.42
CA ARG A 25 -8.11 -1.58 -13.49
C ARG A 25 -8.19 -0.14 -13.97
N LYS A 26 -7.27 0.69 -13.47
CA LYS A 26 -7.20 2.11 -13.80
C LYS A 26 -5.78 2.62 -13.57
N LEU A 27 -5.35 3.48 -14.49
CA LEU A 27 -4.12 4.25 -14.38
C LEU A 27 -4.52 5.73 -14.38
N SER A 28 -4.09 6.47 -13.36
CA SER A 28 -4.38 7.90 -13.26
C SER A 28 -3.19 8.67 -12.71
N ARG A 29 -3.15 9.97 -13.00
CA ARG A 29 -2.12 10.88 -12.49
C ARG A 29 -2.78 12.16 -11.99
N ALA A 30 -2.56 12.50 -10.73
CA ALA A 30 -3.24 13.62 -10.08
C ALA A 30 -2.32 14.37 -9.14
N ALA A 31 -2.57 15.68 -8.99
CA ALA A 31 -2.02 16.44 -7.89
C ALA A 31 -2.74 16.03 -6.59
N VAL A 32 -1.99 15.92 -5.50
CA VAL A 32 -2.48 15.45 -4.21
C VAL A 32 -2.17 16.47 -3.12
N GLU A 33 -3.04 16.53 -2.13
CA GLU A 33 -2.83 17.30 -0.90
C GLU A 33 -2.50 16.35 0.25
N GLY A 34 -1.97 16.88 1.36
CA GLY A 34 -1.64 16.07 2.54
C GLY A 34 -0.40 15.18 2.37
N THR A 35 0.49 15.52 1.43
CA THR A 35 1.80 14.87 1.27
C THR A 35 2.77 15.33 2.35
N SER A 36 3.75 14.48 2.70
CA SER A 36 4.92 14.92 3.46
C SER A 36 5.94 15.63 2.55
N ALA A 37 7.00 16.22 3.13
CA ALA A 37 8.09 16.80 2.36
C ALA A 37 8.86 15.76 1.51
N GLU A 38 8.78 14.48 1.90
CA GLU A 38 9.44 13.35 1.24
C GLU A 38 8.55 12.71 0.16
N GLN A 39 7.31 13.16 0.02
CA GLN A 39 6.36 12.69 -0.98
C GLN A 39 6.15 13.78 -2.06
N PRO A 40 6.24 13.44 -3.36
CA PRO A 40 5.97 14.41 -4.42
C PRO A 40 4.49 14.82 -4.41
N SER A 41 4.18 16.02 -4.89
CA SER A 41 2.82 16.56 -4.93
C SER A 41 1.96 16.03 -6.09
N VAL A 42 2.52 15.18 -6.95
CA VAL A 42 1.82 14.53 -8.06
C VAL A 42 2.09 13.03 -8.01
N TRP A 43 1.04 12.24 -7.97
CA TRP A 43 1.11 10.78 -7.90
C TRP A 43 0.57 10.13 -9.15
N THR A 44 1.16 9.01 -9.53
CA THR A 44 0.69 8.09 -10.54
C THR A 44 0.08 6.87 -9.83
N LEU A 45 -1.25 6.75 -9.84
CA LEU A 45 -1.96 5.67 -9.18
C LEU A 45 -2.28 4.55 -10.17
N VAL A 46 -1.89 3.34 -9.80
CA VAL A 46 -2.21 2.08 -10.48
C VAL A 46 -3.20 1.32 -9.60
N GLU A 47 -4.48 1.37 -9.95
CA GLU A 47 -5.51 0.53 -9.32
C GLU A 47 -5.45 -0.86 -9.96
N PHE A 48 -5.40 -1.92 -9.16
CA PHE A 48 -5.18 -3.28 -9.66
C PHE A 48 -6.06 -4.32 -8.96
N GLU A 49 -6.19 -5.48 -9.60
CA GLU A 49 -6.65 -6.73 -8.98
C GLU A 49 -5.53 -7.78 -9.01
N VAL A 50 -5.51 -8.65 -8.00
CA VAL A 50 -4.60 -9.81 -7.89
C VAL A 50 -5.35 -11.05 -7.41
N GLU A 51 -4.96 -12.21 -7.93
CA GLU A 51 -5.52 -13.51 -7.55
C GLU A 51 -5.25 -13.85 -6.08
N ASP A 52 -6.21 -14.52 -5.44
CA ASP A 52 -6.14 -14.84 -4.01
C ASP A 52 -4.87 -15.60 -3.63
N ASN A 53 -4.46 -16.55 -4.47
CA ASN A 53 -3.27 -17.36 -4.25
C ASN A 53 -1.95 -16.61 -4.50
N ARG A 54 -2.01 -15.34 -4.92
CA ARG A 54 -0.84 -14.46 -5.14
C ARG A 54 -0.77 -13.29 -4.16
N ALA A 55 -1.79 -13.09 -3.32
CA ALA A 55 -1.86 -12.00 -2.36
C ALA A 55 -0.62 -11.92 -1.45
N GLU A 56 -0.20 -13.04 -0.86
CA GLU A 56 1.01 -13.09 -0.02
C GLU A 56 2.28 -12.78 -0.81
N SER A 57 2.43 -13.34 -2.02
CA SER A 57 3.58 -13.06 -2.88
C SER A 57 3.65 -11.58 -3.29
N LEU A 58 2.50 -10.94 -3.51
CA LEU A 58 2.44 -9.50 -3.78
C LEU A 58 2.88 -8.70 -2.55
N ALA A 59 2.37 -9.03 -1.36
CA ALA A 59 2.74 -8.35 -0.13
C ALA A 59 4.26 -8.42 0.13
N ASP A 60 4.84 -9.61 0.00
CA ASP A 60 6.28 -9.82 0.19
C ASP A 60 7.11 -9.04 -0.84
N ALA A 61 6.69 -9.04 -2.11
CA ALA A 61 7.34 -8.26 -3.16
C ALA A 61 7.26 -6.76 -2.86
N LEU A 62 6.08 -6.22 -2.57
CA LEU A 62 5.88 -4.80 -2.27
C LEU A 62 6.68 -4.35 -1.04
N MET A 63 6.72 -5.16 0.03
CA MET A 63 7.52 -4.88 1.23
C MET A 63 9.00 -4.66 0.86
N GLY A 64 9.49 -5.44 -0.10
CA GLY A 64 10.84 -5.35 -0.63
C GLY A 64 11.05 -4.23 -1.65
N LEU A 65 10.02 -3.56 -2.17
CA LEU A 65 10.13 -2.60 -3.28
C LEU A 65 9.77 -1.16 -2.88
N LEU A 66 8.95 -0.98 -1.84
CA LEU A 66 8.55 0.32 -1.33
C LEU A 66 9.76 1.13 -0.81
N ASP A 67 9.73 2.43 -1.06
CA ASP A 67 10.71 3.38 -0.57
C ASP A 67 10.37 3.90 0.82
N LYS A 68 11.33 4.59 1.44
CA LYS A 68 11.19 5.23 2.75
C LYS A 68 11.56 6.72 2.64
N PRO A 69 11.05 7.56 3.55
CA PRO A 69 9.99 7.29 4.53
C PRO A 69 8.59 7.55 3.95
N GLY A 70 7.55 7.29 4.75
CA GLY A 70 6.20 7.82 4.50
C GLY A 70 5.38 7.06 3.46
N TRP A 71 5.81 5.89 3.00
CA TRP A 71 5.07 5.11 2.02
C TRP A 71 4.51 3.80 2.59
N TYR A 72 3.35 3.41 2.08
CA TYR A 72 2.76 2.10 2.24
C TYR A 72 1.95 1.77 0.97
N ALA A 73 1.57 0.52 0.82
CA ALA A 73 0.54 0.09 -0.12
C ALA A 73 -0.47 -0.75 0.65
N ASP A 74 -1.73 -0.70 0.26
CA ASP A 74 -2.75 -1.57 0.79
C ASP A 74 -3.55 -2.23 -0.33
N PHE A 75 -4.05 -3.42 -0.02
CA PHE A 75 -4.96 -4.14 -0.87
C PHE A 75 -5.78 -5.11 -0.01
N HIS A 76 -6.97 -5.43 -0.46
CA HIS A 76 -7.94 -6.15 0.37
C HIS A 76 -8.91 -6.95 -0.49
N ASP A 77 -9.55 -7.92 0.13
CA ASP A 77 -10.77 -8.54 -0.40
C ASP A 77 -11.95 -8.23 0.53
N ASP A 78 -13.00 -9.04 0.46
CA ASP A 78 -14.17 -8.95 1.34
C ASP A 78 -13.92 -9.50 2.76
N ARG A 79 -12.82 -10.22 2.99
CA ARG A 79 -12.51 -10.91 4.24
C ARG A 79 -11.42 -10.22 5.04
N GLU A 80 -10.38 -9.71 4.38
CA GLU A 80 -9.17 -9.22 5.04
C GLU A 80 -8.46 -8.12 4.26
N ILE A 81 -7.55 -7.45 4.98
CA ILE A 81 -6.77 -6.32 4.49
C ILE A 81 -5.29 -6.63 4.67
N PHE A 82 -4.50 -6.33 3.63
CA PHE A 82 -3.05 -6.24 3.67
C PHE A 82 -2.65 -4.76 3.71
N VAL A 83 -1.82 -4.39 4.68
CA VAL A 83 -1.12 -3.10 4.72
C VAL A 83 0.37 -3.38 4.69
N VAL A 84 1.00 -2.97 3.61
CA VAL A 84 2.40 -3.25 3.31
C VAL A 84 3.20 -1.98 3.49
N PHE A 85 4.11 -2.00 4.46
CA PHE A 85 5.12 -0.98 4.65
C PHE A 85 6.49 -1.52 4.19
N PRO A 86 7.46 -0.64 3.96
CA PRO A 86 8.86 -1.06 3.88
C PRO A 86 9.25 -1.91 5.10
N ASP A 87 9.74 -3.13 4.86
CA ASP A 87 10.16 -4.14 5.85
C ASP A 87 9.07 -4.79 6.74
N ARG A 88 7.79 -4.42 6.60
CA ARG A 88 6.73 -5.04 7.41
C ARG A 88 5.39 -5.11 6.71
N VAL A 89 4.78 -6.29 6.75
CA VAL A 89 3.40 -6.53 6.31
C VAL A 89 2.49 -6.70 7.53
N PHE A 90 1.35 -6.03 7.51
CA PHE A 90 0.22 -6.32 8.39
C PHE A 90 -0.88 -6.97 7.57
N ARG A 91 -1.43 -8.06 8.09
CA ARG A 91 -2.58 -8.76 7.52
C ARG A 91 -3.58 -8.96 8.64
N TYR A 92 -4.81 -8.48 8.46
CA TYR A 92 -5.85 -8.59 9.48
C TYR A 92 -7.25 -8.72 8.85
N PRO A 93 -8.18 -9.44 9.51
CA PRO A 93 -9.56 -9.53 9.06
C PRO A 93 -10.24 -8.17 9.01
N ARG A 94 -11.20 -7.98 8.11
CA ARG A 94 -12.05 -6.79 8.15
C ARG A 94 -12.77 -6.68 9.49
N GLY A 95 -12.83 -5.46 10.03
CA GLY A 95 -13.38 -5.17 11.35
C GLY A 95 -12.42 -5.46 12.53
N ASP A 96 -11.22 -5.96 12.28
CA ASP A 96 -10.19 -6.09 13.33
C ASP A 96 -9.55 -4.73 13.65
N SER A 97 -10.13 -4.05 14.65
CA SER A 97 -9.65 -2.75 15.11
C SER A 97 -8.26 -2.80 15.75
N ALA A 98 -7.86 -3.93 16.34
CA ALA A 98 -6.54 -4.09 16.95
C ALA A 98 -5.46 -4.25 15.87
N GLY A 99 -5.71 -5.09 14.87
CA GLY A 99 -4.84 -5.23 13.70
C GLY A 99 -4.66 -3.92 12.95
N ARG A 100 -5.76 -3.19 12.71
CA ARG A 100 -5.76 -1.86 12.10
C ARG A 100 -4.95 -0.84 12.91
N ALA A 101 -5.17 -0.76 14.22
CA ALA A 101 -4.45 0.16 15.09
C ALA A 101 -2.93 -0.10 15.09
N ALA A 102 -2.52 -1.37 15.08
CA ALA A 102 -1.10 -1.74 15.00
C ALA A 102 -0.46 -1.31 13.67
N ALA A 103 -1.18 -1.44 12.55
CA ALA A 103 -0.72 -0.95 11.25
C ALA A 103 -0.60 0.58 11.23
N GLN A 104 -1.59 1.30 11.76
CA GLN A 104 -1.56 2.77 11.87
C GLN A 104 -0.39 3.25 12.74
N GLU A 105 -0.17 2.63 13.90
CA GLU A 105 0.97 2.96 14.77
C GLU A 105 2.31 2.78 14.04
N HIS A 106 2.44 1.69 13.28
CA HIS A 106 3.64 1.47 12.47
C HIS A 106 3.81 2.51 11.36
N GLY A 107 2.73 2.86 10.64
CA GLY A 107 2.76 3.91 9.63
C GLY A 107 3.20 5.26 10.19
N ARG A 108 2.70 5.65 11.37
CA ARG A 108 3.15 6.86 12.08
C ARG A 108 4.65 6.80 12.40
N SER A 109 5.15 5.64 12.82
CA SER A 109 6.59 5.44 13.09
C SER A 109 7.47 5.60 11.84
N LEU A 110 6.89 5.39 10.65
CA LEU A 110 7.55 5.59 9.35
C LEU A 110 7.27 6.97 8.73
N ALA A 111 6.71 7.91 9.51
CA ALA A 111 6.37 9.26 9.06
C ALA A 111 5.33 9.32 7.93
N VAL A 112 4.44 8.33 7.84
CA VAL A 112 3.25 8.43 6.99
C VAL A 112 2.34 9.53 7.58
N PRO A 113 1.87 10.51 6.77
CA PRO A 113 0.97 11.57 7.27
C PRO A 113 -0.33 11.02 7.87
N GLU A 114 -0.78 11.59 9.00
CA GLU A 114 -1.99 11.14 9.70
C GLU A 114 -3.25 11.10 8.81
N PRO A 115 -3.51 12.08 7.90
CA PRO A 115 -4.65 12.00 6.99
C PRO A 115 -4.58 10.84 5.99
N GLN A 116 -3.44 10.18 5.85
CA GLN A 116 -3.29 8.97 5.04
C GLN A 116 -3.47 7.69 5.89
N LEU A 117 -3.60 7.82 7.21
CA LEU A 117 -3.76 6.70 8.16
C LEU A 117 -5.13 6.71 8.84
N ASP A 118 -6.04 7.64 8.51
CA ASP A 118 -7.34 7.83 9.15
C ASP A 118 -8.42 6.82 8.70
N TRP A 119 -7.99 5.61 8.34
CA TRP A 119 -8.86 4.52 7.90
C TRP A 119 -9.84 4.14 9.02
N THR A 120 -11.13 4.15 8.69
CA THR A 120 -12.19 3.93 9.69
C THR A 120 -12.79 2.54 9.63
N ASP A 121 -12.82 1.84 8.49
CA ASP A 121 -13.25 0.43 8.35
C ASP A 121 -12.82 -0.26 7.05
#